data_AF-A0A9D4GMG2-F1
#
_entry.id   AF-A0A9D4GMG2-F1
#
_cell.length_a   1.000
_cell.length_b   1.000
_cell.length_c   1.000
_cell.angle_alpha   90.00
_cell.angle_beta   90.00
_cell.angle_gamma   90.00
#
_symmetry.space_group_name_H-M   'P 1'
#
loop_
_entity.id
_entity.type
_entity.pdbx_description
1 polymer ?
#
loop_
_entity_poly.entity_id
_entity_poly.type
_entity_poly.pdbx_seq_one_letter_code
_entity_poly.pdbx_strand_id
1 'polypeptide(L)' 'MPTAHERRCCQSTNIVDGKAEAEGVPCITLQEGCQVNCLNIHVLETSFYEYKHDYGPREEGQQIHE' A
#
# COMPACT_ATOMS: atom_id res chain seq x y z
N MET A 1 7.05 -3.24 23.09
CA MET A 1 7.89 -4.19 22.32
C MET A 1 6.98 -4.89 21.30
N PRO A 2 7.45 -5.18 20.09
CA PRO A 2 6.62 -5.85 19.08
C PRO A 2 6.17 -7.22 19.57
N THR A 3 4.92 -7.55 19.30
CA THR A 3 4.36 -8.89 19.56
C THR A 3 4.99 -9.94 18.65
N ALA A 4 4.84 -11.23 18.99
CA ALA A 4 5.27 -12.32 18.11
C ALA A 4 4.63 -12.25 16.72
N HIS A 5 3.42 -11.67 16.62
CA HIS A 5 2.73 -11.47 15.36
C HIS A 5 3.38 -10.41 14.46
N GLU A 6 3.97 -9.38 15.06
CA GLU A 6 4.60 -8.25 14.36
C GLU A 6 6.07 -8.51 14.02
N ARG A 7 6.71 -9.50 14.65
CA ARG A 7 8.10 -9.89 14.39
C ARG A 7 8.21 -10.73 13.12
N ARG A 8 7.96 -10.12 11.96
CA ARG A 8 8.04 -10.78 10.64
C ARG A 8 9.08 -10.13 9.74
N CYS A 9 9.74 -10.94 8.91
CA CYS A 9 10.64 -10.47 7.87
C CYS A 9 9.93 -10.50 6.51
N CYS A 10 10.28 -9.59 5.61
CA CYS A 10 9.81 -9.62 4.22
C CYS A 10 10.23 -10.92 3.51
N GLN A 11 11.40 -11.47 3.86
CA GLN A 11 11.92 -12.72 3.31
C GLN A 11 11.26 -13.98 3.91
N SER A 12 10.54 -13.86 5.04
CA SER A 12 9.83 -15.00 5.63
C SER A 12 8.41 -15.17 5.08
N THR A 13 8.06 -14.43 4.03
CA THR A 13 6.72 -14.41 3.44
C THR A 13 6.83 -14.67 1.94
N ASN A 14 6.47 -15.89 1.49
CA ASN A 14 6.69 -16.35 0.10
C ASN A 14 6.23 -15.37 -1.00
N ILE A 15 5.12 -14.65 -0.78
CA ILE A 15 4.58 -13.69 -1.75
C ILE A 15 5.48 -12.46 -1.89
N VAL A 16 6.07 -12.02 -0.79
CA VAL A 16 6.91 -10.82 -0.72
C VAL A 16 8.31 -11.13 -1.21
N ASP A 17 8.84 -12.29 -0.80
CA ASP A 17 10.16 -12.78 -1.18
C ASP A 17 10.28 -12.94 -2.69
N GLY A 18 9.32 -13.64 -3.32
CA GLY A 18 9.34 -13.83 -4.78
C GLY A 18 9.27 -12.53 -5.59
N LYS A 19 8.63 -11.48 -5.06
CA LYS A 19 8.63 -10.15 -5.71
C LYS A 19 9.97 -9.44 -5.57
N ALA A 20 10.60 -9.53 -4.41
CA ALA A 20 11.92 -8.96 -4.18
C ALA A 20 12.99 -9.67 -5.05
N GLU A 21 12.94 -10.99 -5.14
CA GLU A 21 13.82 -11.79 -5.99
C GLU A 21 13.65 -11.47 -7.49
N ALA A 22 12.41 -11.31 -7.95
CA ALA A 22 12.13 -11.01 -9.37
C ALA A 22 12.75 -9.68 -9.83
N GLU A 23 12.84 -8.68 -8.95
CA GLU A 23 13.48 -7.40 -9.22
C GLU A 23 14.94 -7.34 -8.76
N GLY A 24 15.48 -8.45 -8.22
CA GLY A 24 16.86 -8.53 -7.76
C GLY A 24 17.19 -7.63 -6.56
N VAL A 25 16.19 -7.27 -5.75
CA VAL A 25 16.37 -6.41 -4.57
C VAL A 25 16.37 -7.23 -3.28
N PRO A 26 17.16 -6.85 -2.26
CA PRO A 26 17.30 -7.66 -1.03
C PRO A 26 16.11 -7.52 -0.06
N CYS A 27 15.23 -6.53 -0.29
CA CYS A 27 14.05 -6.26 0.53
C CYS A 27 12.96 -5.63 -0.33
N ILE A 28 11.70 -5.98 -0.08
CA ILE A 28 10.55 -5.40 -0.79
C ILE A 28 10.46 -3.88 -0.67
N THR A 29 10.97 -3.27 0.40
CA THR A 29 10.95 -1.81 0.57
C THR A 29 11.88 -1.09 -0.42
N LEU A 30 12.79 -1.81 -1.07
CA LEU A 30 13.64 -1.30 -2.13
C LEU A 30 13.07 -1.54 -3.53
N GLN A 31 12.00 -2.33 -3.63
CA GLN A 31 11.26 -2.49 -4.87
C GLN A 31 10.70 -1.14 -5.32
N GLU A 32 10.85 -0.79 -6.60
CA GLU A 32 10.38 0.48 -7.15
C GLU A 32 8.87 0.66 -6.90
N GLY A 33 8.08 -0.39 -7.16
CA GLY A 33 6.64 -0.38 -6.90
C GLY A 33 6.28 -0.11 -5.45
N CYS A 34 7.05 -0.63 -4.48
CA CYS A 34 6.82 -0.37 -3.07
C CYS A 34 7.17 1.08 -2.70
N GLN A 35 8.29 1.61 -3.22
CA GLN A 35 8.68 2.99 -2.96
C GLN A 35 7.66 3.99 -3.49
N VAL A 36 7.20 3.79 -4.73
CA VAL A 36 6.27 4.70 -5.40
C VAL A 36 4.86 4.60 -4.83
N ASN A 37 4.37 3.41 -4.51
CA ASN A 37 2.96 3.24 -4.14
C ASN A 37 2.73 3.16 -2.63
N CYS A 38 3.62 2.50 -1.88
CA CYS A 38 3.41 2.20 -0.47
C CYS A 38 4.12 3.18 0.47
N LEU A 39 5.18 3.83 0.01
CA LEU A 39 6.01 4.72 0.84
C LEU A 39 5.93 6.20 0.42
N ASN A 40 5.35 6.50 -0.74
CA ASN A 40 5.15 7.87 -1.19
C ASN A 40 3.87 8.47 -0.59
N ILE A 41 4.04 9.44 0.31
CA ILE A 41 2.93 10.08 1.03
C ILE A 41 1.91 10.75 0.10
N HIS A 42 2.35 11.34 -1.02
CA HIS A 42 1.45 12.01 -1.95
C HIS A 42 0.59 11.02 -2.74
N VAL A 43 1.15 9.86 -3.08
CA VAL A 43 0.39 8.78 -3.72
C VAL A 43 -0.64 8.21 -2.76
N LEU A 44 -0.25 7.98 -1.50
CA LEU A 44 -1.17 7.50 -0.46
C LEU A 44 -2.30 8.49 -0.19
N GLU A 45 -2.00 9.78 -0.11
CA GLU A 45 -2.99 10.83 0.10
C GLU A 45 -3.97 10.93 -1.07
N THR A 46 -3.47 10.89 -2.31
CA THR A 46 -4.30 10.89 -3.52
C THR A 46 -5.22 9.67 -3.55
N SER A 47 -4.66 8.47 -3.33
CA SER A 47 -5.43 7.21 -3.28
C SER A 47 -6.51 7.24 -2.19
N PHE A 48 -6.23 7.89 -1.06
CA PHE A 48 -7.21 8.07 0.01
C PHE A 48 -8.36 8.98 -0.41
N TYR A 49 -8.09 10.10 -1.09
CA TYR A 49 -9.16 10.98 -1.58
C TYR A 49 -9.99 10.35 -2.68
N GLU A 50 -9.38 9.61 -3.61
CA GLU A 50 -10.09 8.82 -4.61
C GLU A 50 -11.02 7.80 -3.94
N TYR A 51 -10.51 7.04 -2.97
CA TYR A 51 -11.32 6.10 -2.20
C TYR A 51 -12.48 6.81 -1.49
N LYS A 52 -12.23 7.98 -0.87
CA LYS A 52 -13.28 8.75 -0.18
C LYS A 52 -14.32 9.30 -1.15
N HIS A 53 -13.92 9.69 -2.36
CA HIS A 53 -14.85 10.13 -3.39
C HIS A 53 -15.80 9.00 -3.81
N ASP A 54 -15.24 7.82 -4.07
CA ASP A 54 -16.00 6.69 -4.63
C ASP A 54 -16.81 5.92 -3.57
N TYR A 55 -16.26 5.80 -2.36
CA TYR A 55 -16.77 4.92 -1.29
C TYR A 55 -17.01 5.64 0.04
N GLY A 56 -16.68 6.93 0.15
CA GLY A 56 -16.92 7.69 1.37
C GLY A 56 -18.42 7.84 1.67
N PRO A 57 -18.78 8.10 2.94
CA PRO A 57 -20.16 8.40 3.29
C PRO A 57 -20.63 9.58 2.46
N ARG A 58 -21.63 9.33 1.60
CA ARG A 58 -22.30 10.36 0.81
C ARG A 58 -23.06 11.25 1.79
N GLU A 59 -22.76 12.55 1.79
CA GLU A 59 -23.63 13.50 2.47
C GLU A 59 -24.99 13.48 1.77
N GLU A 60 -26.09 13.49 2.53
CA GLU A 60 -27.44 13.54 1.98
C GLU A 60 -27.55 14.77 1.06
N GLY A 61 -27.56 14.55 -0.25
CA GLY A 61 -27.67 15.61 -1.26
C GLY A 61 -26.51 15.74 -2.26
N GLN A 62 -25.42 14.97 -2.14
CA GLN A 62 -24.37 14.97 -3.17
C GLN A 62 -24.84 14.30 -4.45
N GLN A 63 -24.96 15.09 -5.52
CA GLN A 63 -25.27 14.63 -6.87
C GLN A 63 -24.09 13.80 -7.42
N ILE A 64 -24.42 12.62 -7.92
CA ILE A 64 -23.57 11.73 -8.69
C ILE A 64 -23.05 12.48 -9.93
N HIS A 65 -21.73 12.61 -10.06
CA HIS A 65 -21.12 12.87 -11.37
C HIS A 65 -20.80 11.51 -11.97
N GLU A 66 -21.51 11.15 -13.03
CA GLU A 66 -21.27 9.96 -13.87
C GLU A 66 -20.04 10.15 -14.77
#